data_AF-A0A955SEJ4-F1
#
_entry.id   AF-A0A955SEJ4-F1
#
_cell.length_a   1.000
_cell.length_b   1.000
_cell.length_c   1.000
_cell.angle_alpha   90.00
_cell.angle_beta   90.00
_cell.angle_gamma   90.00
#
_symmetry.space_group_name_H-M   'P 1'
#
loop_
_entity.id
_entity.type
_entity.pdbx_description
1 polymer ?
#
loop_
_entity_poly.entity_id
_entity_poly.type
_entity_poly.pdbx_seq_one_letter_code
_entity_poly.pdbx_strand_id
1 'polypeptide(L)'
;MRCKLPSSSFECHFISEWEGQAMTDQIKELIKAAKERAVKETDSEPEPALTSAVDWPVDCKVGLGLEGAVACETTIGYVNGSKGWLIYRGLDCFELSEFSTFEETSYLLIFGKLPTQKELDEFKAKLAKYRVLTQEEWDAVNALPLGKGHPMSDLRSAVSVLGLLDPTSEDTSVEAETEVAIKLIAKL
;
A
#
# COMPACT_ATOMS: atom_id res chain seq x y z
N MET A 1 -27.23 28.50 49.24
CA MET A 1 -27.07 29.08 47.88
C MET A 1 -26.22 28.12 47.06
N ARG A 2 -26.70 27.79 45.85
CA ARG A 2 -26.07 26.97 44.81
C ARG A 2 -25.08 27.79 43.97
N CYS A 3 -24.06 27.12 43.42
CA CYS A 3 -23.61 27.08 42.00
C CYS A 3 -22.11 26.75 41.93
N LYS A 4 -21.50 26.09 40.92
CA LYS A 4 -21.78 25.01 39.94
C LYS A 4 -20.41 24.79 39.21
N LEU A 5 -20.10 23.54 38.83
CA LEU A 5 -18.91 22.90 38.18
C LEU A 5 -18.37 23.55 36.86
N PRO A 6 -17.27 23.10 36.15
CA PRO A 6 -16.70 21.73 36.10
C PRO A 6 -15.18 21.48 35.88
N SER A 7 -14.89 20.17 35.91
CA SER A 7 -13.69 19.37 35.62
C SER A 7 -13.09 19.46 34.20
N SER A 8 -11.75 19.51 34.12
CA SER A 8 -10.89 18.59 33.34
C SER A 8 -9.48 19.19 33.20
N SER A 9 -8.47 18.47 33.67
CA SER A 9 -7.06 18.78 33.42
C SER A 9 -6.44 17.49 32.94
N PHE A 10 -6.20 17.48 31.64
CA PHE A 10 -5.61 16.44 30.83
C PHE A 10 -4.39 15.78 31.50
N GLU A 11 -4.56 14.53 31.93
CA GLU A 11 -3.48 13.56 31.99
C GLU A 11 -3.42 12.83 30.65
N CYS A 12 -2.65 13.34 29.68
CA CYS A 12 -2.12 12.50 28.60
C CYS A 12 -0.79 11.93 29.08
N HIS A 13 -0.87 10.89 29.92
CA HIS A 13 0.25 10.03 30.24
C HIS A 13 0.55 9.12 29.04
N PHE A 14 1.67 9.37 28.34
CA PHE A 14 2.78 8.42 28.19
C PHE A 14 2.45 6.90 28.11
N ILE A 15 1.46 6.46 27.31
CA ILE A 15 1.09 5.04 27.14
C ILE A 15 1.10 4.57 25.66
N SER A 16 1.32 5.43 24.67
CA SER A 16 1.11 5.07 23.25
C SER A 16 2.30 4.44 22.49
N GLU A 17 3.50 4.34 23.07
CA GLU A 17 4.67 3.77 22.36
C GLU A 17 4.85 2.25 22.58
N TRP A 18 4.35 1.70 23.70
CA TRP A 18 4.58 0.30 24.06
C TRP A 18 3.59 -0.68 23.42
N GLU A 19 2.34 -0.27 23.17
CA GLU A 19 1.35 -1.11 22.48
C GLU A 19 1.64 -1.23 20.97
N GLY A 20 2.16 -0.16 20.34
CA GLY A 20 2.52 -0.15 18.93
C GLY A 20 3.73 -1.02 18.61
N GLN A 21 4.76 -0.99 19.46
CA GLN A 21 5.98 -1.79 19.26
C GLN A 21 5.71 -3.28 19.45
N ALA A 22 5.00 -3.66 20.53
CA ALA A 22 4.67 -5.06 20.81
C ALA A 22 3.76 -5.69 19.73
N MET A 23 2.82 -4.92 19.19
CA MET A 23 1.97 -5.36 18.07
C MET A 23 2.78 -5.52 16.77
N THR A 24 3.71 -4.62 16.51
CA THR A 24 4.60 -4.71 15.33
C THR A 24 5.49 -5.95 15.41
N ASP A 25 6.03 -6.26 16.58
CA ASP A 25 6.86 -7.44 16.81
C ASP A 25 6.06 -8.74 16.64
N GLN A 26 4.81 -8.79 17.13
CA GLN A 26 3.90 -9.92 16.89
C GLN A 26 3.61 -10.14 15.41
N ILE A 27 3.39 -9.06 14.64
CA ILE A 27 3.17 -9.13 13.20
C ILE A 27 4.41 -9.69 12.49
N LYS A 28 5.61 -9.22 12.86
CA LYS A 28 6.86 -9.71 12.28
C LYS A 28 7.09 -11.20 12.54
N GLU A 29 6.81 -11.69 13.74
CA GLU A 29 6.90 -13.11 14.07
C GLU A 29 5.90 -13.96 13.26
N LEU A 30 4.66 -13.48 13.07
CA LEU A 30 3.68 -14.15 12.22
C LEU A 30 4.14 -14.22 10.75
N ILE A 31 4.74 -13.13 10.25
CA ILE A 31 5.25 -13.08 8.89
C ILE A 31 6.43 -14.05 8.71
N LYS A 32 7.33 -14.12 9.69
CA LYS A 32 8.44 -15.08 9.70
C LYS A 32 7.95 -16.53 9.71
N ALA A 33 6.96 -16.85 10.55
CA ALA A 33 6.35 -18.18 10.58
C ALA A 33 5.66 -18.53 9.25
N ALA A 34 5.02 -17.55 8.60
CA ALA A 34 4.44 -17.72 7.27
C ALA A 34 5.51 -17.97 6.19
N LYS A 35 6.65 -17.25 6.24
CA LYS A 35 7.81 -17.48 5.36
C LYS A 35 8.33 -18.91 5.50
N GLU A 36 8.55 -19.37 6.73
CA GLU A 36 9.07 -20.72 6.99
C GLU A 36 8.12 -21.82 6.48
N ARG A 37 6.80 -21.61 6.60
CA ARG A 37 5.82 -22.53 6.00
C ARG A 37 5.91 -22.54 4.48
N ALA A 38 5.94 -21.34 3.85
CA ALA A 38 6.01 -21.22 2.41
C ALA A 38 7.28 -21.89 1.84
N VAL A 39 8.45 -21.68 2.45
CA VAL A 39 9.71 -22.31 1.99
C VAL A 39 9.68 -23.83 2.14
N LYS A 40 9.15 -24.36 3.25
CA LYS A 40 9.04 -25.81 3.47
C LYS A 40 8.17 -26.51 2.42
N GLU A 41 7.16 -25.81 1.92
CA GLU A 41 6.26 -26.34 0.90
C GLU A 41 6.89 -26.34 -0.51
N THR A 42 8.01 -25.63 -0.72
CA THR A 42 8.47 -25.26 -2.07
C THR A 42 9.96 -25.48 -2.37
N ASP A 43 10.70 -26.03 -1.40
CA ASP A 43 12.17 -26.25 -1.41
C ASP A 43 12.72 -27.11 -2.58
N SER A 44 11.86 -27.76 -3.37
CA SER A 44 12.27 -28.68 -4.45
C SER A 44 12.53 -28.04 -5.82
N GLU A 45 12.30 -26.74 -6.00
CA GLU A 45 12.40 -26.08 -7.32
C GLU A 45 13.59 -25.09 -7.41
N PRO A 46 14.25 -24.95 -8.59
CA PRO A 46 15.53 -24.21 -8.76
C PRO A 46 15.41 -22.68 -8.66
N GLU A 47 16.42 -22.01 -8.08
CA GLU A 47 16.47 -20.55 -7.88
C GLU A 47 16.18 -19.74 -9.15
N PRO A 48 15.52 -18.57 -9.02
CA PRO A 48 15.07 -17.82 -10.17
C PRO A 48 16.26 -17.04 -10.72
N ALA A 49 16.59 -17.26 -11.99
CA ALA A 49 17.33 -16.23 -12.73
C ALA A 49 16.42 -15.01 -12.89
N LEU A 50 16.97 -13.80 -12.79
CA LEU A 50 16.31 -12.59 -13.32
C LEU A 50 15.83 -12.93 -14.74
N THR A 51 14.52 -12.94 -14.95
CA THR A 51 13.93 -13.36 -16.22
C THR A 51 14.45 -12.43 -17.31
N SER A 52 15.19 -13.01 -18.26
CA SER A 52 15.59 -12.32 -19.49
C SER A 52 14.34 -11.81 -20.22
N ALA A 53 14.52 -10.81 -21.07
CA ALA A 53 13.46 -10.33 -21.95
C ALA A 53 12.81 -11.51 -22.69
N VAL A 54 11.48 -11.52 -22.72
CA VAL A 54 10.68 -12.53 -23.42
C VAL A 54 10.83 -12.28 -24.92
N ASP A 55 11.19 -13.32 -25.68
CA ASP A 55 11.28 -13.22 -27.14
C ASP A 55 9.89 -13.48 -27.76
N TRP A 56 9.42 -12.54 -28.57
CA TRP A 56 8.09 -12.58 -29.17
C TRP A 56 8.17 -13.13 -30.60
N PRO A 57 7.26 -14.03 -31.03
CA PRO A 57 6.01 -14.43 -30.38
C PRO A 57 6.13 -15.61 -29.39
N VAL A 58 5.38 -15.54 -28.29
CA VAL A 58 5.28 -16.62 -27.29
C VAL A 58 4.11 -17.53 -27.62
N ASP A 59 4.35 -18.85 -27.69
CA ASP A 59 3.27 -19.84 -27.77
C ASP A 59 2.69 -20.08 -26.38
N CYS A 60 1.41 -19.76 -26.18
CA CYS A 60 0.72 -19.97 -24.90
C CYS A 60 -0.68 -20.57 -25.11
N LYS A 61 -1.03 -21.54 -24.27
CA LYS A 61 -2.38 -22.14 -24.26
C LYS A 61 -3.26 -21.37 -23.29
N VAL A 62 -4.22 -20.62 -23.83
CA VAL A 62 -5.11 -19.76 -23.04
C VAL A 62 -6.37 -20.52 -22.59
N GLY A 63 -6.61 -20.54 -21.27
CA GLY A 63 -7.81 -21.07 -20.63
C GLY A 63 -8.87 -19.99 -20.34
N LEU A 64 -9.92 -20.37 -19.58
CA LEU A 64 -10.96 -19.43 -19.16
C LEU A 64 -10.38 -18.37 -18.21
N GLY A 65 -10.75 -17.10 -18.39
CA GLY A 65 -10.28 -16.02 -17.51
C GLY A 65 -8.80 -15.64 -17.69
N LEU A 66 -8.23 -15.82 -18.89
CA LEU A 66 -6.82 -15.54 -19.22
C LEU A 66 -5.81 -16.45 -18.51
N GLU A 67 -6.24 -17.63 -18.06
CA GLU A 67 -5.34 -18.64 -17.51
C GLU A 67 -4.26 -19.01 -18.55
N GLY A 68 -2.98 -18.86 -18.19
CA GLY A 68 -1.84 -19.14 -19.08
C GLY A 68 -1.55 -18.07 -20.13
N ALA A 69 -2.34 -16.98 -20.22
CA ALA A 69 -2.07 -15.88 -21.14
C ALA A 69 -1.08 -14.86 -20.54
N VAL A 70 -0.10 -14.44 -21.34
CA VAL A 70 0.77 -13.30 -20.99
C VAL A 70 0.08 -12.01 -21.45
N ALA A 71 -0.42 -11.22 -20.49
CA ALA A 71 -1.20 -10.01 -20.78
C ALA A 71 -0.34 -8.75 -20.93
N CYS A 72 0.70 -8.59 -20.10
CA CYS A 72 1.61 -7.46 -20.14
C CYS A 72 2.97 -7.82 -19.54
N GLU A 73 3.98 -7.02 -19.87
CA GLU A 73 5.26 -7.02 -19.19
C GLU A 73 5.22 -6.03 -18.01
N THR A 74 5.75 -6.43 -16.85
CA THR A 74 5.82 -5.58 -15.66
C THR A 74 7.20 -5.64 -15.03
N THR A 75 7.65 -4.50 -14.53
CA THR A 75 8.90 -4.37 -13.78
C THR A 75 8.65 -4.19 -12.28
N ILE A 76 7.39 -4.21 -11.83
CA ILE A 76 7.01 -3.87 -10.44
C ILE A 76 7.23 -5.05 -9.51
N GLY A 77 6.83 -6.25 -9.92
CA GLY A 77 6.98 -7.44 -9.10
C GLY A 77 6.85 -8.73 -9.86
N TYR A 78 7.31 -9.79 -9.21
CA TYR A 78 7.30 -11.15 -9.72
C TYR A 78 6.65 -12.06 -8.68
N VAL A 79 5.71 -12.88 -9.14
CA VAL A 79 4.98 -13.83 -8.30
C VAL A 79 5.28 -15.22 -8.81
N ASN A 80 5.77 -16.09 -7.92
CA ASN A 80 5.89 -17.52 -8.19
C ASN A 80 5.03 -18.28 -7.17
N GLY A 81 3.84 -18.68 -7.60
CA GLY A 81 2.88 -19.41 -6.75
C GLY A 81 3.37 -20.79 -6.33
N SER A 82 4.11 -21.49 -7.20
CA SER A 82 4.73 -22.79 -6.85
C SER A 82 5.77 -22.66 -5.76
N LYS A 83 6.41 -21.48 -5.65
CA LYS A 83 7.44 -21.19 -4.65
C LYS A 83 7.00 -20.38 -3.45
N GLY A 84 5.77 -19.86 -3.48
CA GLY A 84 5.31 -18.90 -2.48
C GLY A 84 6.14 -17.62 -2.48
N TRP A 85 6.76 -17.27 -3.61
CA TRP A 85 7.60 -16.09 -3.72
C TRP A 85 6.82 -14.90 -4.25
N LEU A 86 6.99 -13.76 -3.58
CA LEU A 86 6.49 -12.47 -4.00
C LEU A 86 7.63 -11.47 -3.90
N ILE A 87 8.10 -11.02 -5.06
CA ILE A 87 9.26 -10.14 -5.17
C ILE A 87 8.79 -8.78 -5.67
N TYR A 88 9.15 -7.70 -4.97
CA TYR A 88 8.91 -6.32 -5.39
C TYR A 88 10.20 -5.66 -5.83
N ARG A 89 10.28 -5.22 -7.09
CA ARG A 89 11.47 -4.54 -7.67
C ARG A 89 12.80 -5.29 -7.42
N GLY A 90 12.75 -6.62 -7.31
CA GLY A 90 13.92 -7.47 -7.02
C GLY A 90 14.16 -7.80 -5.54
N LEU A 91 13.34 -7.28 -4.62
CA LEU A 91 13.41 -7.55 -3.17
C LEU A 91 12.28 -8.48 -2.73
N ASP A 92 12.57 -9.44 -1.86
CA ASP A 92 11.56 -10.35 -1.29
C ASP A 92 10.59 -9.55 -0.40
N CYS A 93 9.28 -9.80 -0.54
CA CYS A 93 8.27 -9.16 0.30
C CYS A 93 8.50 -9.41 1.79
N PHE A 94 9.07 -10.58 2.15
CA PHE A 94 9.39 -10.90 3.53
C PHE A 94 10.54 -10.02 4.05
N GLU A 95 11.56 -9.74 3.24
CA GLU A 95 12.66 -8.84 3.63
C GLU A 95 12.15 -7.40 3.81
N LEU A 96 11.30 -6.93 2.89
CA LEU A 96 10.69 -5.60 3.00
C LEU A 96 9.83 -5.48 4.28
N SER A 97 9.12 -6.54 4.66
CA SER A 97 8.30 -6.53 5.88
C SER A 97 9.12 -6.48 7.18
N GLU A 98 10.35 -7.00 7.15
CA GLU A 98 11.21 -7.06 8.33
C GLU A 98 12.02 -5.77 8.51
N PHE A 99 12.55 -5.24 7.40
CA PHE A 99 13.55 -4.18 7.38
C PHE A 99 13.06 -2.82 6.87
N SER A 100 11.88 -2.75 6.25
CA SER A 100 11.38 -1.49 5.66
C SER A 100 10.07 -1.03 6.29
N THR A 101 9.80 0.27 6.17
CA THR A 101 8.50 0.85 6.54
C THR A 101 7.54 0.86 5.34
N PHE A 102 6.26 1.14 5.63
CA PHE A 102 5.24 1.29 4.58
C PHE A 102 5.64 2.40 3.58
N GLU A 103 6.16 3.52 4.06
CA GLU A 103 6.56 4.64 3.20
C GLU A 103 7.76 4.30 2.32
N GLU A 104 8.75 3.56 2.83
CA GLU A 104 9.89 3.09 2.03
C GLU A 104 9.45 2.10 0.95
N THR A 105 8.56 1.17 1.31
CA THR A 105 8.02 0.19 0.36
C THR A 105 7.14 0.85 -0.71
N SER A 106 6.31 1.82 -0.32
CA SER A 106 5.49 2.60 -1.26
C SER A 106 6.36 3.42 -2.22
N TYR A 107 7.41 4.05 -1.70
CA TYR A 107 8.38 4.77 -2.50
C TYR A 107 9.09 3.85 -3.50
N LEU A 108 9.52 2.67 -3.06
CA LEU A 108 10.14 1.66 -3.92
C LEU A 108 9.24 1.26 -5.09
N LEU A 109 7.95 1.04 -4.84
CA LEU A 109 7.01 0.61 -5.88
C LEU A 109 6.78 1.72 -6.93
N ILE A 110 6.60 2.96 -6.48
CA ILE A 110 6.35 4.12 -7.34
C ILE A 110 7.61 4.49 -8.14
N PHE A 111 8.75 4.66 -7.47
CA PHE A 111 9.97 5.21 -8.07
C PHE A 111 10.99 4.16 -8.51
N GLY A 112 10.77 2.88 -8.17
CA GLY A 112 11.62 1.77 -8.57
C GLY A 112 12.96 1.65 -7.84
N LYS A 113 13.21 2.49 -6.83
CA LYS A 113 14.44 2.49 -6.02
C LYS A 113 14.12 2.69 -4.55
N LEU A 114 14.98 2.18 -3.66
CA LEU A 114 14.88 2.53 -2.24
C LEU A 114 15.24 4.00 -2.03
N PRO A 115 14.50 4.72 -1.17
CA PRO A 115 14.75 6.14 -0.93
C PRO A 115 16.03 6.34 -0.12
N THR A 116 16.72 7.45 -0.37
CA THR A 116 17.67 8.00 0.59
C THR A 116 16.93 8.61 1.79
N GLN A 117 17.60 8.80 2.93
CA GLN A 117 16.96 9.39 4.12
C GLN A 117 16.27 10.73 3.81
N LYS A 118 16.91 11.58 3.00
CA LYS A 118 16.34 12.87 2.59
C LYS A 118 15.08 12.69 1.74
N GLU A 119 15.11 11.79 0.76
CA GLU A 119 13.94 11.50 -0.09
C GLU A 119 12.79 10.90 0.73
N LEU A 120 13.11 10.06 1.72
CA LEU A 120 12.12 9.49 2.62
C LEU A 120 11.46 10.56 3.49
N ASP A 121 12.23 11.49 4.04
CA ASP A 121 11.70 12.58 4.86
C ASP A 121 10.79 13.51 4.03
N GLU A 122 11.20 13.84 2.81
CA GLU A 122 10.39 14.61 1.87
C GLU A 122 9.09 13.87 1.50
N PHE A 123 9.17 12.56 1.24
CA PHE A 123 8.02 11.74 0.92
C PHE A 123 7.04 11.62 2.10
N LYS A 124 7.55 11.41 3.32
CA LYS A 124 6.74 11.39 4.56
C LYS A 124 6.04 12.72 4.79
N ALA A 125 6.74 13.84 4.60
CA ALA A 125 6.15 15.17 4.71
C ALA A 125 5.02 15.38 3.69
N LYS A 126 5.21 14.88 2.46
CA LYS A 126 4.21 14.94 1.39
C LYS A 126 2.97 14.09 1.72
N LEU A 127 3.15 12.86 2.20
CA LEU A 127 2.06 12.00 2.65
C LEU A 127 1.29 12.64 3.82
N ALA A 128 2.00 13.16 4.82
CA ALA A 128 1.38 13.81 5.97
C ALA A 128 0.55 15.04 5.55
N LYS A 129 1.04 15.81 4.58
CA LYS A 129 0.33 16.97 4.02
C LYS A 129 -0.99 16.56 3.33
N TYR A 130 -1.00 15.46 2.60
CA TYR A 130 -2.18 15.02 1.84
C TYR A 130 -3.17 14.16 2.62
N ARG A 131 -2.80 13.67 3.80
CA ARG A 131 -3.65 12.83 4.65
C ARG A 131 -4.94 13.53 5.10
N VAL A 132 -4.92 14.85 5.24
CA VAL A 132 -6.09 15.61 5.70
C VAL A 132 -6.98 15.92 4.50
N LEU A 133 -8.24 15.47 4.57
CA LEU A 133 -9.27 15.83 3.60
C LEU A 133 -9.63 17.31 3.73
N THR A 134 -9.84 17.97 2.60
CA THR A 134 -10.38 19.34 2.60
C THR A 134 -11.83 19.32 3.08
N GLN A 135 -12.34 20.48 3.52
CA GLN A 135 -13.74 20.59 3.95
C GLN A 135 -14.72 20.17 2.83
N GLU A 136 -14.43 20.56 1.59
CA GLU A 136 -15.22 20.20 0.42
C GLU A 136 -15.22 18.68 0.16
N GLU A 137 -14.05 18.04 0.23
CA GLU A 137 -13.92 16.58 0.09
C GLU A 137 -14.69 15.85 1.20
N TRP A 138 -14.55 16.32 2.44
CA TRP A 138 -15.24 15.75 3.59
C TRP A 138 -16.76 15.86 3.48
N ASP A 139 -17.27 17.03 3.09
CA ASP A 139 -18.70 17.27 2.93
C ASP A 139 -19.28 16.43 1.79
N ALA A 140 -18.56 16.31 0.67
CA ALA A 140 -18.97 15.51 -0.48
C ALA A 140 -19.03 14.01 -0.15
N VAL A 141 -18.04 13.48 0.58
CA VAL A 141 -18.04 12.07 1.01
C VAL A 141 -19.14 11.81 2.03
N ASN A 142 -19.39 12.71 2.99
CA ASN A 142 -20.44 12.55 3.99
C ASN A 142 -21.87 12.74 3.45
N ALA A 143 -22.02 13.36 2.28
CA ALA A 143 -23.32 13.42 1.60
C ALA A 143 -23.77 12.04 1.07
N LEU A 144 -22.83 11.10 0.91
CA LEU A 144 -23.16 9.73 0.50
C LEU A 144 -23.84 8.97 1.65
N PRO A 145 -24.73 8.00 1.36
CA PRO A 145 -25.39 7.19 2.37
C PRO A 145 -24.46 6.08 2.94
N LEU A 146 -23.26 6.46 3.38
CA LEU A 146 -22.24 5.55 3.91
C LEU A 146 -22.72 4.83 5.18
N GLY A 147 -22.17 3.64 5.42
CA GLY A 147 -22.47 2.82 6.61
C GLY A 147 -23.76 1.99 6.49
N LYS A 148 -24.54 2.16 5.42
CA LYS A 148 -25.71 1.31 5.12
C LYS A 148 -25.37 0.14 4.21
N GLY A 149 -24.31 0.27 3.41
CA GLY A 149 -23.91 -0.68 2.39
C GLY A 149 -22.74 -1.57 2.82
N HIS A 150 -22.20 -2.32 1.85
CA HIS A 150 -20.95 -3.06 2.04
C HIS A 150 -19.77 -2.06 2.11
N PRO A 151 -18.81 -2.19 3.04
CA PRO A 151 -17.71 -1.23 3.21
C PRO A 151 -16.91 -0.96 1.93
N MET A 152 -16.74 -1.96 1.06
CA MET A 152 -16.08 -1.77 -0.25
C MET A 152 -16.89 -0.88 -1.21
N SER A 153 -18.22 -0.90 -1.14
CA SER A 153 -19.08 -0.01 -1.94
C SER A 153 -18.95 1.44 -1.47
N ASP A 154 -18.87 1.62 -0.16
CA ASP A 154 -18.64 2.92 0.48
C ASP A 154 -17.27 3.48 0.08
N LEU A 155 -16.21 2.67 0.23
CA LEU A 155 -14.84 3.04 -0.14
C LEU A 155 -14.71 3.41 -1.63
N ARG A 156 -15.23 2.56 -2.52
CA ARG A 156 -15.22 2.82 -3.97
C ARG A 156 -15.91 4.15 -4.29
N SER A 157 -17.07 4.40 -3.68
CA SER A 157 -17.85 5.61 -3.94
C SER A 157 -17.12 6.85 -3.44
N ALA A 158 -16.52 6.78 -2.25
CA ALA A 158 -15.70 7.86 -1.71
C ALA A 158 -14.49 8.18 -2.60
N VAL A 159 -13.74 7.17 -3.06
CA VAL A 159 -12.60 7.36 -3.99
C VAL A 159 -13.06 7.98 -5.31
N SER A 160 -14.23 7.58 -5.82
CA SER A 160 -14.79 8.14 -7.05
C SER A 160 -15.12 9.63 -6.89
N VAL A 161 -15.67 10.04 -5.73
CA VAL A 161 -15.92 11.45 -5.40
C VAL A 161 -14.61 12.25 -5.30
N LEU A 162 -13.58 11.69 -4.67
CA LEU A 162 -12.26 12.35 -4.61
C LEU A 162 -11.66 12.57 -6.00
N GLY A 163 -11.83 11.61 -6.92
CA GLY A 163 -11.41 11.75 -8.30
C GLY A 163 -12.13 12.89 -9.05
N LEU A 164 -13.43 13.10 -8.78
CA LEU A 164 -14.20 14.20 -9.37
C LEU A 164 -13.75 15.58 -8.87
N LEU A 165 -13.23 15.66 -7.64
CA LEU A 165 -12.78 16.90 -7.03
C LEU A 165 -11.31 17.23 -7.36
N ASP A 166 -10.53 16.28 -7.90
CA ASP A 166 -9.13 16.54 -8.24
C ASP A 166 -9.02 17.30 -9.58
N PRO A 167 -8.51 18.54 -9.59
CA PRO A 167 -8.36 19.31 -10.82
C PRO A 167 -7.37 18.71 -11.83
N THR A 168 -6.48 17.81 -11.39
CA THR A 168 -5.49 17.15 -12.24
C THR A 168 -5.94 15.76 -12.73
N SER A 169 -7.21 15.40 -12.54
CA SER A 169 -7.73 14.05 -12.87
C SER A 169 -7.63 13.66 -14.34
N GLU A 170 -7.68 14.64 -15.25
CA GLU A 170 -7.59 14.43 -16.71
C GLU A 170 -6.16 14.60 -17.26
N ASP A 171 -5.19 14.97 -16.42
CA ASP A 171 -3.79 15.13 -16.82
C ASP A 171 -3.07 13.78 -16.77
N THR A 172 -2.69 13.27 -17.95
CA THR A 172 -2.01 11.97 -18.13
C THR A 172 -0.49 12.08 -18.18
N SER A 173 0.08 13.22 -17.76
CA SER A 173 1.52 13.33 -17.55
C SER A 173 1.96 12.45 -16.38
N VAL A 174 3.17 11.89 -16.49
CA VAL A 174 3.74 11.00 -15.47
C VAL A 174 3.82 11.71 -14.12
N GLU A 175 4.13 13.02 -14.13
CA GLU A 175 4.21 13.84 -12.93
C GLU A 175 2.84 14.00 -12.27
N ALA A 176 1.78 14.26 -13.03
CA ALA A 176 0.43 14.40 -12.51
C ALA A 176 -0.11 13.07 -11.98
N GLU A 177 0.06 11.97 -12.72
CA GLU A 177 -0.36 10.64 -12.29
C GLU A 177 0.37 10.20 -11.01
N THR A 178 1.68 10.48 -10.91
CA THR A 178 2.46 10.21 -9.70
C THR A 178 1.92 11.04 -8.52
N GLU A 179 1.56 12.30 -8.74
CA GLU A 179 0.97 13.15 -7.70
C GLU A 179 -0.38 12.61 -7.22
N VAL A 180 -1.25 12.22 -8.15
CA VAL A 180 -2.57 11.62 -7.86
C VAL A 180 -2.39 10.33 -7.07
N ALA A 181 -1.46 9.46 -7.46
CA ALA A 181 -1.15 8.23 -6.74
C ALA A 181 -0.72 8.52 -5.28
N ILE A 182 0.14 9.52 -5.07
CA ILE A 182 0.59 9.91 -3.72
C ILE A 182 -0.58 10.49 -2.90
N LYS A 183 -1.43 11.34 -3.49
CA LYS A 183 -2.64 11.86 -2.82
C LYS A 183 -3.56 10.72 -2.38
N LEU A 184 -3.81 9.73 -3.25
CA LEU A 184 -4.67 8.58 -2.93
C LEU A 184 -4.07 7.71 -1.82
N ILE A 185 -2.78 7.39 -1.89
CA ILE A 185 -2.09 6.62 -0.85
C ILE A 185 -2.17 7.32 0.52
N ALA A 186 -2.12 8.66 0.54
CA ALA A 186 -2.17 9.41 1.79
C ALA A 186 -3.56 9.51 2.41
N LYS A 187 -4.62 9.56 1.59
CA LYS A 187 -6.01 9.81 2.00
C LYS A 187 -6.80 8.54 2.35
N LEU A 188 -6.32 7.38 1.92
CA LEU A 188 -6.88 6.05 2.20
C LEU A 188 -6.35 5.50 3.52
#